data_AF-A0A9W9IJL5-F1
#
_entry.id   AF-A0A9W9IJL5-F1
#
_cell.length_a   1.000
_cell.length_b   1.000
_cell.length_c   1.000
_cell.angle_alpha   90.00
_cell.angle_beta   90.00
_cell.angle_gamma   90.00
#
_symmetry.space_group_name_H-M   'P 1'
#
loop_
_entity.id
_entity.type
_entity.pdbx_description
1 polymer ?
#
loop_
_entity_poly.entity_id
_entity_poly.type
_entity_poly.pdbx_seq_one_letter_code
_entity_poly.pdbx_strand_id
1 'polypeptide(L)'
;MKFSILLPLASLLALVVSDDIDNPQHMTPCLLDCNKKAAKAVGCSTYLDSECTCASDEYTAVLKRCLAANCDAYDDQFSKILHIQICKTPL
;
A
#
# COMPACT_ATOMS: atom_id res chain seq x y z
N MET A 1 -37.49 -27.22 34.76
CA MET A 1 -36.84 -26.45 33.68
C MET A 1 -36.13 -25.25 34.28
N LYS A 2 -34.79 -25.32 34.39
CA LYS A 2 -33.83 -24.38 35.02
C LYS A 2 -32.46 -25.11 34.92
N PHE A 3 -31.28 -24.58 34.57
CA PHE A 3 -30.71 -23.25 34.43
C PHE A 3 -29.49 -23.31 33.48
N SER A 4 -29.29 -22.21 32.74
CA SER A 4 -27.99 -21.57 32.48
C SER A 4 -26.89 -22.36 31.75
N ILE A 5 -26.93 -22.25 30.42
CA ILE A 5 -25.75 -22.41 29.56
C ILE A 5 -24.98 -21.08 29.60
N LEU A 6 -23.89 -21.05 30.37
CA LEU A 6 -22.92 -19.95 30.37
C LEU A 6 -22.05 -20.08 29.11
N LEU A 7 -22.47 -19.43 28.02
CA LEU A 7 -21.57 -19.08 26.93
C LEU A 7 -20.66 -17.94 27.42
N PRO A 8 -19.33 -18.09 27.46
CA PRO A 8 -18.48 -16.94 27.68
C PRO A 8 -18.56 -16.09 26.42
N LEU A 9 -19.13 -14.88 26.56
CA LEU A 9 -18.88 -13.77 25.65
C LEU A 9 -17.40 -13.41 25.74
N ALA A 10 -16.54 -14.16 25.06
CA ALA A 10 -15.22 -13.66 24.67
C ALA A 10 -15.46 -12.64 23.56
N SER A 11 -15.67 -11.39 23.99
CA SER A 11 -15.79 -10.24 23.11
C SER A 11 -14.57 -10.17 22.21
N LEU A 12 -14.83 -10.15 20.91
CA LEU A 12 -13.86 -9.87 19.87
C LEU A 12 -13.25 -8.49 20.13
N LEU A 13 -11.99 -8.45 20.55
CA LEU A 13 -11.12 -7.29 20.33
C LEU A 13 -10.49 -7.45 18.95
N ALA A 14 -11.28 -7.21 17.91
CA ALA A 14 -10.71 -6.88 16.61
C ALA A 14 -10.17 -5.45 16.73
N LEU A 15 -8.85 -5.32 16.93
CA LEU A 15 -8.13 -4.09 16.64
C LEU A 15 -8.31 -3.80 15.15
N VAL A 16 -9.35 -3.03 14.82
CA VAL A 16 -9.41 -2.34 13.54
C VAL A 16 -8.40 -1.20 13.63
N VAL A 17 -7.16 -1.48 13.25
CA VAL A 17 -6.23 -0.42 12.84
C VAL A 17 -6.81 0.15 11.55
N SER A 18 -7.50 1.28 11.66
CA SER A 18 -7.75 2.18 10.55
C SER A 18 -6.41 2.85 10.22
N ASP A 19 -5.45 2.09 9.69
CA ASP A 19 -4.34 2.69 8.98
C ASP A 19 -4.94 3.26 7.69
N ASP A 20 -5.00 4.58 7.62
CA ASP A 20 -5.19 5.34 6.39
C ASP A 20 -4.06 4.94 5.42
N ILE A 21 -4.27 3.86 4.66
CA ILE A 21 -3.30 3.38 3.67
C ILE A 21 -3.06 4.45 2.58
N ASP A 22 -3.96 5.42 2.45
CA ASP A 22 -3.82 6.59 1.59
C ASP A 22 -2.90 7.70 2.15
N ASN A 23 -2.38 7.57 3.38
CA ASN A 23 -1.51 8.57 3.97
C ASN A 23 -0.02 8.31 3.61
N PRO A 24 0.64 9.20 2.84
CA PRO A 24 2.06 9.08 2.51
C PRO A 24 3.01 9.09 3.73
N GLN A 25 2.49 9.40 4.93
CA GLN A 25 3.25 9.27 6.18
C GLN A 25 3.42 7.82 6.66
N HIS A 26 2.73 6.86 6.05
CA HIS A 26 2.85 5.43 6.38
C HIS A 26 3.75 4.68 5.37
N MET A 27 4.28 5.35 4.35
CA MET A 27 5.31 4.76 3.50
C MET A 27 6.64 4.70 4.26
N THR A 28 7.33 3.58 4.14
CA THR A 28 8.74 3.53 4.54
C THR A 28 9.57 4.49 3.68
N PRO A 29 10.77 4.88 4.15
CA PRO A 29 11.67 5.68 3.34
C PRO A 29 12.04 5.04 1.99
N CYS A 30 12.15 3.70 1.94
CA CYS A 30 12.52 3.00 0.71
C CYS A 30 11.39 3.06 -0.33
N LEU A 31 10.18 2.75 0.10
CA LEU A 31 9.00 2.83 -0.77
C LEU A 31 8.80 4.26 -1.30
N LEU A 32 8.94 5.26 -0.43
CA LEU A 32 8.82 6.67 -0.82
C LEU A 32 9.87 7.06 -1.88
N ASP A 33 11.13 6.66 -1.71
CA ASP A 33 12.18 6.94 -2.67
C ASP A 33 11.93 6.24 -4.02
N CYS A 34 11.48 4.99 -3.99
CA CYS A 34 11.15 4.26 -5.22
C CYS A 34 9.98 4.86 -5.98
N ASN A 35 8.93 5.31 -5.28
CA ASN A 35 7.80 6.03 -5.90
C ASN A 35 8.26 7.35 -6.54
N LYS A 36 9.11 8.13 -5.85
CA LYS A 36 9.69 9.38 -6.40
C LYS A 36 10.55 9.12 -7.64
N LYS A 37 11.40 8.09 -7.62
CA LYS A 37 12.24 7.70 -8.76
C LYS A 37 11.39 7.29 -9.96
N ALA A 38 10.37 6.46 -9.73
CA ALA A 38 9.45 6.03 -10.78
C ALA A 38 8.70 7.22 -11.40
N ALA A 39 8.13 8.11 -10.58
CA ALA A 39 7.42 9.30 -11.04
C ALA A 39 8.32 10.20 -11.88
N LYS A 40 9.56 10.44 -11.41
CA LYS A 40 10.55 11.23 -12.14
C LYS A 40 10.92 10.58 -13.48
N ALA A 41 11.05 9.25 -13.53
CA ALA A 41 11.45 8.54 -14.74
C ALA A 41 10.43 8.68 -15.87
N VAL A 42 9.15 8.81 -15.54
CA VAL A 42 8.06 8.95 -16.52
C VAL A 42 7.57 10.39 -16.70
N GLY A 43 8.17 11.35 -15.98
CA GLY A 43 7.83 12.76 -16.08
C GLY A 43 6.53 13.16 -15.37
N CYS A 44 6.02 12.35 -14.44
CA CYS A 44 4.90 12.76 -13.59
C CYS A 44 5.34 13.88 -12.63
N SER A 45 4.42 14.82 -12.35
CA SER A 45 4.70 15.96 -11.46
C SER A 45 5.16 15.52 -10.07
N THR A 46 4.58 14.43 -9.58
CA THR A 46 4.91 13.78 -8.32
C THR A 46 4.41 12.33 -8.36
N TYR A 47 4.84 11.50 -7.41
CA TYR A 47 4.30 10.16 -7.22
C TYR A 47 2.85 10.15 -6.71
N LEU A 48 2.33 11.30 -6.28
CA LEU A 48 0.93 11.49 -5.90
C LEU A 48 0.03 11.84 -7.10
N ASP A 49 0.60 12.02 -8.29
CA ASP A 49 -0.13 12.28 -9.53
C ASP A 49 -0.70 10.95 -10.04
N SER A 50 -1.81 10.51 -9.44
CA SER A 50 -2.42 9.21 -9.73
C SER A 50 -2.88 9.11 -11.18
N GLU A 51 -3.36 10.20 -11.79
CA GLU A 51 -3.73 10.20 -13.21
C GLU A 51 -2.52 9.88 -14.10
N CYS A 52 -1.35 10.47 -13.83
CA CYS A 52 -0.14 10.18 -14.57
C CYS A 52 0.47 8.81 -14.23
N THR A 53 0.62 8.50 -12.94
CA THR A 53 1.31 7.30 -12.47
C THR A 53 0.53 6.02 -12.77
N CYS A 54 -0.80 6.04 -12.63
CA CYS A 54 -1.66 4.87 -12.94
C CYS A 54 -1.83 4.65 -14.45
N ALA A 55 -1.67 5.67 -15.28
CA ALA A 55 -1.75 5.54 -16.74
C ALA A 55 -0.42 5.08 -17.38
N SER A 56 0.65 4.94 -16.60
CA SER A 56 1.99 4.67 -17.11
C SER A 56 2.50 3.28 -16.75
N ASP A 57 2.56 2.39 -17.73
CA ASP A 57 3.19 1.07 -17.57
C ASP A 57 4.68 1.17 -17.23
N GLU A 58 5.37 2.22 -17.71
CA GLU A 58 6.77 2.44 -17.37
C GLU A 58 6.94 2.84 -15.90
N TYR A 59 5.96 3.54 -15.31
CA TYR A 59 5.98 3.87 -13.89
C TYR A 59 6.00 2.59 -13.05
N THR A 60 5.09 1.67 -13.32
CA THR A 60 5.00 0.40 -12.58
C THR A 60 6.25 -0.47 -12.81
N ALA A 61 6.81 -0.48 -14.03
CA ALA A 61 8.04 -1.19 -14.34
C ALA A 61 9.27 -0.62 -13.59
N VAL A 62 9.41 0.70 -13.51
CA VAL A 62 10.49 1.35 -12.74
C VAL A 62 10.30 1.13 -11.25
N LEU A 63 9.08 1.27 -10.74
CA LEU A 63 8.76 1.06 -9.33
C LEU A 63 9.09 -0.37 -8.89
N LYS A 64 8.64 -1.38 -9.65
CA LYS A 64 8.96 -2.81 -9.40
C LYS A 64 10.46 -3.08 -9.36
N ARG A 65 11.21 -2.56 -10.34
CA ARG A 65 12.68 -2.70 -10.38
C ARG A 65 13.35 -2.04 -9.18
N CYS A 66 12.87 -0.86 -8.78
CA CYS A 66 13.42 -0.16 -7.62
C CYS A 66 13.17 -0.93 -6.32
N LEU A 67 11.93 -1.39 -6.10
CA LEU A 67 11.55 -2.16 -4.92
C LEU A 67 12.39 -3.43 -4.79
N ALA A 68 12.49 -4.21 -5.87
CA ALA A 68 13.25 -5.45 -5.89
C ALA A 68 14.75 -5.27 -5.61
N ALA A 69 15.31 -4.11 -5.96
CA ALA A 69 16.73 -3.82 -5.79
C ALA A 69 17.10 -3.17 -4.45
N ASN A 70 16.15 -2.47 -3.81
CA ASN A 70 16.48 -1.58 -2.68
C ASN A 70 15.65 -1.81 -1.43
N CYS A 71 14.46 -2.41 -1.55
CA CYS A 71 13.48 -2.47 -0.47
C CYS A 71 13.25 -3.92 -0.02
N ASP A 72 12.56 -4.07 1.12
CA ASP A 72 12.24 -5.38 1.67
C ASP A 72 10.89 -5.92 1.16
N ALA A 73 10.52 -7.11 1.65
CA ALA A 73 9.26 -7.74 1.28
C ALA A 73 8.02 -6.99 1.81
N TYR A 74 8.15 -6.23 2.90
CA TYR A 74 7.07 -5.41 3.43
C TYR A 74 6.76 -4.27 2.46
N ASP A 75 7.79 -3.58 1.96
CA ASP A 75 7.64 -2.50 0.98
C ASP A 75 7.05 -2.98 -0.35
N ASP A 76 7.49 -4.12 -0.85
CA ASP A 76 6.93 -4.72 -2.07
C ASP A 76 5.44 -5.05 -1.90
N GLN A 77 5.08 -5.69 -0.79
CA GLN A 77 3.69 -6.02 -0.51
C GLN A 77 2.82 -4.77 -0.31
N PHE A 78 3.32 -3.80 0.46
CA PHE A 78 2.60 -2.56 0.73
C PHE A 78 2.44 -1.73 -0.54
N SER A 79 3.44 -1.67 -1.41
CA SER A 79 3.34 -1.00 -2.72
C SER A 79 2.25 -1.60 -3.59
N LYS A 80 2.08 -2.93 -3.58
CA LYS A 80 1.00 -3.61 -4.34
C LYS A 80 -0.38 -3.25 -3.81
N ILE A 81 -0.55 -3.26 -2.49
CA ILE A 81 -1.82 -2.89 -1.84
C ILE A 81 -2.16 -1.44 -2.18
N LEU A 82 -1.20 -0.54 -2.03
CA LEU A 82 -1.39 0.88 -2.31
C LEU A 82 -1.75 1.12 -3.78
N HIS A 83 -1.05 0.47 -4.72
CA HIS A 83 -1.35 0.63 -6.14
C HIS A 83 -2.77 0.16 -6.49
N ILE A 84 -3.24 -0.95 -5.90
CA ILE A 84 -4.63 -1.41 -6.07
C ILE A 84 -5.61 -0.38 -5.51
N GLN A 85 -5.31 0.22 -4.36
CA GLN A 85 -6.20 1.21 -3.75
C GLN A 85 -6.27 2.50 -4.57
N ILE A 86 -5.16 2.98 -5.11
CA ILE A 86 -5.10 4.24 -5.87
C ILE A 86 -5.55 4.03 -7.33
N CYS A 87 -4.97 3.04 -8.02
CA CYS A 87 -5.14 2.82 -9.46
C CYS A 87 -6.26 1.83 -9.81
N LYS A 88 -6.80 1.11 -8.81
CA LYS A 88 -7.83 0.07 -9.01
C LYS A 88 -7.36 -1.09 -9.90
N THR A 89 -6.04 -1.29 -10.01
CA THR A 89 -5.39 -2.34 -10.80
C THR A 89 -4.20 -2.94 -10.03
N PRO A 90 -3.79 -4.18 -10.33
CA PRO A 90 -2.58 -4.78 -9.75
C PRO A 90 -1.32 -4.03 -10.18
N LEU A 91 -0.36 -3.89 -9.26
CA LEU A 91 0.95 -3.29 -9.55
C LEU A 91 1.79 -4.14 -10.48
#